data_AF-A0A392P7R3-F1
#
_entry.id   AF-A0A392P7R3-F1
#
_cell.length_a   1.000
_cell.length_b   1.000
_cell.length_c   1.000
_cell.angle_alpha   90.00
_cell.angle_beta   90.00
_cell.angle_gamma   90.00
#
_symmetry.space_group_name_H-M   'P 1'
#
loop_
_entity.id
_entity.type
_entity.pdbx_description
1 polymer ?
#
loop_
_entity_poly.entity_id
_entity_poly.type
_entity_poly.pdbx_seq_one_letter_code
_entity_poly.pdbx_strand_id
1 'polypeptide(L)'
;MIGKDADTVSDAVEFVLQNFTEMNKLWVRMQHQGPSREKEKREKERSELRDLVGKNLHVLSQIEGVDLDMYKDVVLPRVLEQVVNCKDELAQFYLMDCIIQVFPDEYHLQTLD
;
A
#
# COMPACT_ATOMS: atom_id res chain seq x y z
N MET A 1 17.82 24.87 -11.01
CA MET A 1 18.12 23.58 -10.34
C MET A 1 16.88 22.90 -9.74
N ILE A 2 15.70 23.54 -9.76
CA ILE A 2 14.47 23.03 -9.11
C ILE A 2 13.87 21.77 -9.76
N GLY A 3 14.18 21.48 -11.04
CA GLY A 3 13.59 20.34 -11.77
C GLY A 3 14.18 18.96 -11.48
N LYS A 4 15.39 18.86 -10.90
CA LYS A 4 16.04 17.56 -10.66
C LYS A 4 15.54 16.86 -9.39
N ASP A 5 15.19 17.65 -8.38
CA ASP A 5 14.78 17.13 -7.07
C ASP A 5 13.33 16.62 -7.12
N ALA A 6 12.44 17.29 -7.87
CA ALA A 6 11.06 16.86 -8.09
C ALA A 6 10.98 15.53 -8.87
N ASP A 7 11.79 15.35 -9.91
CA ASP A 7 11.92 14.07 -10.63
C ASP A 7 12.36 12.95 -9.68
N THR A 8 13.29 13.25 -8.76
CA THR A 8 13.82 12.26 -7.81
C THR A 8 12.77 11.80 -6.80
N VAL A 9 11.90 12.71 -6.33
CA VAL A 9 10.78 12.36 -5.43
C VAL A 9 9.74 11.51 -6.16
N SER A 10 9.37 11.89 -7.38
CA SER A 10 8.41 11.12 -8.19
C SER A 10 8.92 9.71 -8.48
N ASP A 11 10.21 9.57 -8.82
CA ASP A 11 10.85 8.28 -9.02
C ASP A 11 10.84 7.42 -7.75
N ALA A 12 11.11 8.02 -6.59
CA ALA A 12 11.07 7.32 -5.31
C ALA A 12 9.65 6.85 -4.96
N VAL A 13 8.64 7.69 -5.18
CA VAL A 13 7.23 7.34 -4.97
C VAL A 13 6.81 6.19 -5.88
N GLU A 14 7.09 6.27 -7.18
CA GLU A 14 6.74 5.21 -8.13
C GLU A 14 7.47 3.90 -7.79
N PHE A 15 8.74 3.95 -7.38
CA PHE A 15 9.47 2.77 -6.93
C PHE A 15 8.78 2.09 -5.74
N VAL A 16 8.36 2.85 -4.73
CA VAL A 16 7.70 2.29 -3.54
C VAL A 16 6.29 1.81 -3.87
N LEU A 17 5.54 2.50 -4.74
CA LEU A 17 4.24 2.05 -5.23
C LEU A 17 4.34 0.74 -6.04
N GLN A 18 5.37 0.59 -6.85
CA GLN A 18 5.64 -0.64 -7.57
C GLN A 18 6.00 -1.77 -6.59
N ASN A 19 6.82 -1.49 -5.58
CA ASN A 19 7.16 -2.46 -4.54
C ASN A 19 5.90 -2.92 -3.79
N PHE A 20 5.07 -1.98 -3.34
CA PHE A 20 3.78 -2.24 -2.72
C PHE A 20 2.89 -3.14 -3.58
N THR A 21 2.76 -2.81 -4.86
CA THR A 21 1.95 -3.57 -5.82
C THR A 21 2.41 -5.02 -5.92
N GLU A 22 3.71 -5.25 -6.11
CA GLU A 22 4.24 -6.61 -6.26
C GLU A 22 4.20 -7.40 -4.95
N MET A 23 4.48 -6.77 -3.80
CA MET A 23 4.34 -7.41 -2.49
C MET A 23 2.89 -7.78 -2.17
N ASN A 24 1.93 -6.90 -2.45
CA ASN A 24 0.51 -7.20 -2.25
C ASN A 24 0.05 -8.37 -3.12
N LYS A 25 0.46 -8.40 -4.41
CA LYS A 25 0.16 -9.53 -5.31
C LYS A 25 0.72 -10.86 -4.77
N LEU A 26 1.95 -10.87 -4.27
CA LEU A 26 2.56 -12.06 -3.68
C LEU A 26 1.78 -12.51 -2.43
N TRP A 27 1.47 -11.56 -1.55
CA TRP A 27 0.75 -11.82 -0.31
C TRP A 27 -0.67 -12.37 -0.53
N VAL A 28 -1.43 -11.84 -1.49
CA VAL A 28 -2.75 -12.36 -1.85
C VAL A 28 -2.65 -13.72 -2.54
N ARG A 29 -1.62 -13.94 -3.37
CA ARG A 29 -1.39 -15.24 -4.00
C ARG A 29 -1.19 -16.36 -2.97
N MET A 30 -0.58 -16.06 -1.82
CA MET A 30 -0.39 -17.04 -0.74
C MET A 30 -1.71 -17.66 -0.27
N GLN A 31 -2.84 -16.95 -0.36
CA GLN A 31 -4.15 -17.50 0.03
C GLN A 31 -4.49 -18.79 -0.73
N HIS A 32 -4.06 -18.86 -1.99
CA HIS A 32 -4.43 -19.90 -2.94
C HIS A 32 -3.34 -20.95 -3.14
N GLN A 33 -2.17 -20.80 -2.49
CA GLN A 33 -1.08 -21.77 -2.63
C GLN A 33 -1.32 -23.01 -1.76
N GLY A 34 -1.04 -24.20 -2.29
CA GLY A 34 -1.04 -25.44 -1.53
C GLY A 34 -2.43 -26.04 -1.21
N PRO A 35 -2.47 -27.20 -0.54
CA PRO A 35 -3.69 -27.98 -0.32
C PRO A 35 -4.67 -27.30 0.66
N SER A 36 -5.98 -27.54 0.52
CA SER A 36 -7.00 -26.95 1.40
C SER A 36 -6.83 -27.25 2.90
N ARG A 37 -6.23 -28.40 3.26
CA ARG A 37 -5.95 -28.77 4.66
C ARG A 37 -4.97 -27.83 5.36
N GLU A 38 -4.18 -27.08 4.61
CA GLU A 38 -3.15 -26.16 5.13
C GLU A 38 -3.68 -24.71 5.21
N LYS A 39 -4.98 -24.49 4.96
CA LYS A 39 -5.59 -23.16 4.94
C LYS A 39 -5.31 -22.34 6.21
N GLU A 40 -5.51 -22.92 7.38
CA GLU A 40 -5.28 -22.22 8.67
C GLU A 40 -3.82 -21.80 8.86
N LYS A 41 -2.88 -22.69 8.50
CA LYS A 41 -1.44 -22.37 8.54
C LYS A 41 -1.12 -21.20 7.61
N ARG A 42 -1.71 -21.17 6.41
CA ARG A 42 -1.51 -20.05 5.46
C ARG A 42 -2.10 -18.75 5.95
N GLU A 43 -3.29 -18.76 6.54
CA GLU A 43 -3.90 -17.55 7.11
C GLU A 43 -3.02 -16.97 8.22
N LYS A 44 -2.41 -17.83 9.06
CA LYS A 44 -1.44 -17.40 10.07
C LYS A 44 -0.17 -16.78 9.44
N GLU A 45 0.46 -17.46 8.49
CA GLU A 45 1.65 -16.94 7.80
C GLU A 45 1.35 -15.63 7.05
N ARG A 46 0.19 -15.53 6.40
CA ARG A 46 -0.28 -14.29 5.76
C ARG A 46 -0.45 -13.18 6.80
N SER A 47 -1.01 -13.47 7.96
CA SER A 47 -1.17 -12.47 9.03
C SER A 47 0.18 -11.98 9.56
N GLU A 48 1.21 -12.82 9.58
CA GLU A 48 2.56 -12.42 10.02
C GLU A 48 3.28 -11.57 8.97
N LEU A 49 3.02 -11.80 7.67
CA LEU A 49 3.68 -11.08 6.57
C LEU A 49 3.02 -9.76 6.18
N ARG A 50 1.80 -9.47 6.66
CA ARG A 50 1.05 -8.25 6.31
C ARG A 50 1.85 -6.97 6.58
N ASP A 51 2.63 -6.95 7.66
CA ASP A 51 3.44 -5.80 8.06
C ASP A 51 4.55 -5.46 7.05
N LEU A 52 5.01 -6.44 6.27
CA LEU A 52 5.95 -6.19 5.18
C LEU A 52 5.30 -5.38 4.05
N VAL A 53 4.03 -5.68 3.74
CA VAL A 53 3.26 -4.94 2.73
C VAL A 53 2.94 -3.53 3.25
N GLY A 54 2.43 -3.44 4.49
CA GLY A 54 2.07 -2.17 5.14
C GLY A 54 3.26 -1.23 5.31
N LYS A 55 4.48 -1.75 5.46
CA LYS A 55 5.70 -0.93 5.54
C LYS A 55 5.92 -0.06 4.31
N ASN A 56 5.47 -0.46 3.12
CA ASN A 56 5.54 0.40 1.94
C ASN A 56 4.68 1.66 2.09
N LEU A 57 3.48 1.54 2.67
CA LEU A 57 2.60 2.69 2.95
C LEU A 57 3.22 3.61 4.00
N HIS A 58 3.86 3.05 5.03
CA HIS A 58 4.63 3.83 5.98
C HIS A 58 5.79 4.57 5.31
N VAL A 59 6.54 3.92 4.43
CA VAL A 59 7.63 4.59 3.68
C VAL A 59 7.09 5.71 2.83
N LEU A 60 5.98 5.51 2.09
CA LEU A 60 5.34 6.55 1.29
C LEU A 60 4.97 7.78 2.11
N SER A 61 4.46 7.61 3.34
CA SER A 61 4.12 8.74 4.21
C SER A 61 5.32 9.47 4.81
N GLN A 62 6.53 8.89 4.74
CA GLN A 62 7.78 9.50 5.21
C GLN A 62 8.62 10.11 4.08
N ILE A 63 8.26 9.94 2.80
CA ILE A 63 9.00 10.56 1.70
C ILE A 63 8.80 12.08 1.75
N GLU A 64 9.90 12.81 1.97
CA GLU A 64 9.91 14.26 1.92
C GLU A 64 9.55 14.72 0.50
N GLY A 65 8.47 15.49 0.36
CA GLY A 65 7.92 15.91 -0.93
C GLY A 65 6.64 15.16 -1.36
N VAL A 66 6.18 14.17 -0.60
CA VAL A 66 4.79 13.69 -0.72
C VAL A 66 3.88 14.67 0.03
N ASP A 67 3.39 15.67 -0.68
CA ASP A 67 2.40 16.62 -0.18
C ASP A 67 0.97 16.14 -0.45
N LEU A 68 -0.02 16.97 -0.10
CA LEU A 68 -1.44 16.67 -0.27
C LEU A 68 -1.80 16.39 -1.73
N ASP A 69 -1.25 17.17 -2.67
CA ASP A 69 -1.55 17.04 -4.09
C ASP A 69 -0.98 15.72 -4.63
N MET A 70 0.27 15.40 -4.30
CA MET A 70 0.88 14.10 -4.64
C MET A 70 0.13 12.93 -4.03
N TYR A 71 -0.31 13.06 -2.77
CA TYR A 71 -1.11 12.02 -2.11
C TYR A 71 -2.43 11.79 -2.84
N LYS A 72 -3.17 12.87 -3.12
CA LYS A 72 -4.50 12.83 -3.73
C LYS A 72 -4.47 12.35 -5.18
N ASP A 73 -3.51 12.82 -5.97
CA ASP A 73 -3.51 12.60 -7.41
C ASP A 73 -2.73 11.34 -7.83
N VAL A 74 -1.80 10.88 -6.98
CA VAL A 74 -0.90 9.76 -7.33
C VAL A 74 -0.94 8.63 -6.31
N VAL A 75 -0.60 8.90 -5.04
CA VAL A 75 -0.38 7.83 -4.05
C VAL A 75 -1.68 7.10 -3.71
N LEU A 76 -2.70 7.83 -3.25
CA LEU A 76 -3.96 7.25 -2.81
C LEU A 76 -4.67 6.49 -3.94
N PRO A 77 -4.83 7.04 -5.16
CA PRO A 77 -5.46 6.31 -6.26
C PRO A 77 -4.75 4.99 -6.59
N ARG A 78 -3.40 4.99 -6.65
CA ARG A 78 -2.62 3.78 -6.95
C ARG A 78 -2.72 2.75 -5.83
N VAL A 79 -2.74 3.18 -4.56
CA VAL A 79 -2.93 2.27 -3.42
C VAL A 79 -4.34 1.69 -3.42
N LEU A 80 -5.37 2.51 -3.56
CA LEU A 80 -6.77 2.08 -3.60
C LEU A 80 -7.05 1.14 -4.76
N GLU A 81 -6.44 1.37 -5.92
CA GLU A 81 -6.52 0.45 -7.06
C GLU A 81 -6.09 -0.97 -6.65
N GLN A 82 -4.98 -1.11 -5.92
CA GLN A 82 -4.52 -2.42 -5.45
C GLN A 82 -5.45 -3.01 -4.38
N VAL A 83 -5.96 -2.18 -3.47
CA VAL A 83 -6.90 -2.61 -2.42
C VAL A 83 -8.19 -3.16 -3.05
N VAL A 84 -8.79 -2.45 -4.00
CA VAL A 84 -10.04 -2.87 -4.65
C VAL A 84 -9.82 -4.09 -5.54
N ASN A 85 -8.74 -4.09 -6.34
CA ASN A 85 -8.52 -5.13 -7.33
C ASN A 85 -8.01 -6.45 -6.75
N CYS A 86 -7.46 -6.47 -5.52
CA CYS A 86 -6.93 -7.69 -4.94
C CYS A 86 -8.01 -8.71 -4.55
N LYS A 87 -9.26 -8.26 -4.31
CA LYS A 87 -10.43 -9.09 -3.98
C LYS A 87 -10.19 -10.06 -2.82
N ASP A 88 -9.40 -9.66 -1.84
CA ASP A 88 -9.08 -10.43 -0.64
C ASP A 88 -9.43 -9.61 0.60
N GLU A 89 -10.39 -10.08 1.39
CA GLU A 89 -10.96 -9.34 2.53
C GLU A 89 -9.91 -9.01 3.60
N LEU A 90 -9.01 -9.95 3.88
CA LEU A 90 -7.93 -9.76 4.86
C LEU A 90 -6.97 -8.66 4.41
N ALA A 91 -6.60 -8.66 3.14
CA ALA A 91 -5.78 -7.62 2.55
C ALA A 91 -6.48 -6.27 2.53
N GLN A 92 -7.75 -6.24 2.13
CA GLN A 92 -8.54 -5.01 2.07
C GLN A 92 -8.67 -4.35 3.44
N PHE A 93 -9.08 -5.12 4.45
CA PHE A 93 -9.24 -4.61 5.81
C PHE A 93 -7.93 -4.04 6.35
N TYR A 94 -6.84 -4.82 6.27
CA TYR A 94 -5.54 -4.41 6.79
C TYR A 94 -4.98 -3.18 6.07
N LEU A 95 -5.05 -3.14 4.74
CA LEU A 95 -4.50 -2.02 3.97
C LEU A 95 -5.30 -0.74 4.18
N MET A 96 -6.62 -0.81 4.34
CA MET A 96 -7.44 0.35 4.70
C MET A 96 -7.08 0.87 6.10
N ASP A 97 -6.94 -0.01 7.09
CA ASP A 97 -6.47 0.37 8.42
C ASP A 97 -5.10 1.03 8.37
N CYS A 98 -4.18 0.51 7.56
CA CYS A 98 -2.88 1.12 7.36
C CYS A 98 -3.01 2.53 6.78
N ILE A 99 -3.76 2.73 5.69
CA ILE A 99 -3.94 4.06 5.06
C ILE A 99 -4.36 5.10 6.11
N ILE A 100 -5.36 4.77 6.92
CA ILE A 100 -5.86 5.66 7.98
C ILE A 100 -4.77 5.96 9.02
N GLN A 101 -3.99 4.96 9.42
CA GLN A 101 -2.98 5.11 10.47
C GLN A 101 -1.69 5.83 10.03
N VAL A 102 -1.24 5.64 8.79
CA VAL A 102 0.06 6.18 8.34
C VAL A 102 -0.01 7.54 7.66
N PHE A 103 -1.14 7.91 7.07
CA PHE A 103 -1.28 9.23 6.43
C PHE A 103 -2.01 10.22 7.36
N PRO A 104 -1.70 11.53 7.29
CA PRO A 104 -2.30 12.53 8.16
C PRO A 104 -3.81 12.71 7.95
N ASP A 105 -4.53 13.06 9.02
CA ASP A 105 -5.99 13.31 9.00
C ASP A 105 -6.41 14.37 7.97
N GLU A 106 -5.59 15.42 7.76
CA GLU A 106 -5.86 16.46 6.76
C GLU A 106 -5.97 15.88 5.35
N TYR A 107 -5.17 14.86 5.03
CA TYR A 107 -5.18 14.24 3.71
C TYR A 107 -6.44 13.41 3.53
N HIS A 108 -6.85 12.69 4.58
CA HIS A 108 -8.10 11.94 4.59
C HIS A 108 -9.30 12.86 4.37
N LEU A 109 -9.37 13.98 5.08
CA LEU A 109 -10.47 14.95 4.93
C LEU A 109 -10.63 15.50 3.51
N GLN A 110 -9.53 15.62 2.76
CA GLN A 110 -9.51 16.14 1.39
C GLN A 110 -9.75 15.06 0.32
N THR A 111 -9.93 13.81 0.73
CA THR A 111 -10.07 12.62 -0.13
C THR A 111 -11.26 11.74 0.25
N LEU A 112 -12.26 12.29 0.95
CA LEU A 112 -13.48 11.57 1.35
C LEU A 112 -14.53 11.39 0.24
N ASP A 113 -14.41 12.15 -0.87
CA ASP A 113 -15.37 12.16 -1.99
C ASP A 113 -15.20 10.99 -2.97
#